data_AF-A0A2M9PG59-F1
#
_entry.id   AF-A0A2M9PG59-F1
#
_cell.length_a   1.000
_cell.length_b   1.000
_cell.length_c   1.000
_cell.angle_alpha   90.00
_cell.angle_beta   90.00
_cell.angle_gamma   90.00
#
_symmetry.space_group_name_H-M   'P 1'
#
loop_
_entity.id
_entity.type
_entity.pdbx_description
1 polymer ?
#
loop_
_entity_poly.entity_id
_entity_poly.type
_entity_poly.pdbx_seq_one_letter_code
_entity_poly.pdbx_strand_id
1 'polypeptide(L)'
;MLSIDGARNLEGEYMAFTVRLSEAATDVVTVQYRTLNGSALVESEVVSWSSNRLAGTLTFAPGEQVKTVYALVSNDAEDEIDENVLLEIHDPAGATFGGGAQSLTAVGWALDDDGVGV
;
A
#
# COMPACT_ATOMS: atom_id res chain seq x y z
N MET A 1 -9.43 16.11 0.79
CA MET A 1 -9.34 14.96 1.71
C MET A 1 -8.50 13.87 1.06
N LEU A 2 -7.75 13.11 1.86
CA LEU A 2 -7.01 11.93 1.42
C LEU A 2 -7.87 10.66 1.52
N SER A 3 -7.66 9.74 0.58
CA SER A 3 -8.17 8.37 0.59
C SER A 3 -7.09 7.40 0.10
N ILE A 4 -7.23 6.13 0.47
CA ILE A 4 -6.38 5.03 0.01
C ILE A 4 -7.25 3.86 -0.42
N ASP A 5 -6.92 3.27 -1.58
CA ASP A 5 -7.52 2.03 -2.05
C ASP A 5 -6.60 0.85 -1.79
N GLY A 6 -7.21 -0.30 -1.48
CA GLY A 6 -6.51 -1.56 -1.39
C GLY A 6 -6.01 -2.06 -2.74
N ALA A 7 -5.20 -3.11 -2.68
CA ALA A 7 -4.59 -3.72 -3.85
C ALA A 7 -4.71 -5.24 -3.77
N ARG A 8 -4.44 -5.91 -4.89
CA ARG A 8 -4.19 -7.35 -4.93
C ARG A 8 -3.42 -7.67 -6.19
N ASN A 9 -2.55 -8.67 -6.14
CA ASN A 9 -1.94 -9.22 -7.34
C ASN A 9 -1.41 -10.64 -7.08
N LEU A 10 -1.12 -11.35 -8.17
CA LEU A 10 -0.42 -12.63 -8.12
C LEU A 10 1.03 -12.44 -7.68
N GLU A 11 1.64 -13.54 -7.28
CA GLU A 11 3.07 -13.68 -7.08
C GLU A 11 3.88 -13.20 -8.29
N GLY A 12 5.03 -12.58 -8.00
CA GLY A 12 5.91 -11.98 -9.02
C GLY A 12 5.40 -10.66 -9.64
N GLU A 13 4.20 -10.22 -9.28
CA GLU A 13 3.59 -8.98 -9.77
C GLU A 13 3.49 -7.88 -8.70
N TYR A 14 3.21 -6.65 -9.13
CA TYR A 14 3.09 -5.53 -8.20
C TYR A 14 1.66 -5.31 -7.70
N MET A 15 1.46 -5.27 -6.39
CA MET A 15 0.30 -4.63 -5.79
C MET A 15 0.44 -3.11 -5.85
N ALA A 16 -0.56 -2.43 -6.41
CA ALA A 16 -0.58 -0.97 -6.57
C ALA A 16 -1.61 -0.31 -5.64
N PHE A 17 -1.16 0.15 -4.47
CA PHE A 17 -1.99 0.92 -3.55
C PHE A 17 -2.10 2.36 -4.04
N THR A 18 -3.33 2.81 -4.30
CA THR A 18 -3.55 4.16 -4.83
C THR A 18 -4.00 5.11 -3.74
N VAL A 19 -3.25 6.18 -3.54
CA VAL A 19 -3.58 7.28 -2.61
C VAL A 19 -4.06 8.48 -3.41
N ARG A 20 -5.23 9.03 -3.05
CA ARG A 20 -5.87 10.13 -3.77
C ARG A 20 -6.18 11.30 -2.87
N LEU A 21 -6.07 12.49 -3.44
CA LEU A 21 -6.73 13.69 -2.96
C LEU A 21 -8.12 13.82 -3.61
N SER A 22 -9.10 14.32 -2.87
CA SER A 22 -10.44 14.59 -3.39
C SER A 22 -10.47 15.63 -4.52
N GLU A 23 -9.42 16.45 -4.62
CA GLU A 23 -9.18 17.44 -5.67
C GLU A 23 -7.67 17.58 -5.90
N ALA A 24 -7.25 18.19 -7.00
CA ALA A 24 -5.83 18.44 -7.25
C ALA A 24 -5.24 19.36 -6.16
N ALA A 25 -4.01 19.07 -5.74
CA ALA A 25 -3.34 19.86 -4.72
C ALA A 25 -3.12 21.31 -5.20
N THR A 26 -3.48 22.31 -4.41
CA THR A 26 -3.18 23.73 -4.73
C THR A 26 -1.78 24.14 -4.29
N ASP A 27 -1.26 23.46 -3.26
CA ASP A 27 0.09 23.58 -2.70
C ASP A 27 0.66 22.17 -2.47
N VAL A 28 1.91 22.06 -2.02
CA VAL A 28 2.51 20.77 -1.69
C VAL A 28 1.75 20.09 -0.55
N VAL A 29 1.36 18.83 -0.77
CA VAL A 29 0.78 17.94 0.26
C VAL A 29 1.73 16.79 0.52
N THR A 30 1.97 16.48 1.79
CA THR A 30 2.71 15.27 2.17
C THR A 30 1.87 14.36 3.04
N VAL A 31 2.11 13.06 2.95
CA VAL A 31 1.54 12.05 3.85
C VAL A 31 2.55 10.93 4.05
N GLN A 32 2.74 10.50 5.29
CA GLN A 32 3.60 9.35 5.59
C GLN A 32 2.85 8.06 5.30
N TYR A 33 3.55 7.04 4.86
CA TYR A 33 3.01 5.69 4.74
C TYR A 33 3.90 4.69 5.45
N ARG A 34 3.30 3.61 5.94
CA ARG A 34 4.00 2.44 6.45
C ARG A 34 3.20 1.17 6.22
N THR A 35 3.88 0.05 6.08
CA THR A 35 3.28 -1.27 6.08
C THR A 35 3.07 -1.75 7.51
N LEU A 36 1.97 -2.43 7.74
CA LEU A 36 1.70 -3.17 8.97
C LEU A 36 1.54 -4.66 8.61
N ASN A 37 1.82 -5.53 9.57
CA ASN A 37 1.67 -6.97 9.37
C ASN A 37 0.20 -7.32 9.11
N GLY A 38 -0.03 -8.16 8.10
CA GLY A 38 -1.29 -8.86 7.87
C GLY A 38 -1.13 -10.34 8.24
N SER A 39 -1.69 -11.24 7.43
CA SER A 39 -1.40 -12.68 7.49
C SER A 39 -0.01 -12.97 6.94
N ALA A 40 0.43 -12.23 5.92
CA ALA A 40 1.81 -12.25 5.48
C ALA A 40 2.67 -11.64 6.59
N LEU A 41 3.63 -12.42 7.10
CA LEU A 41 4.65 -11.89 7.97
C LEU A 41 5.58 -11.03 7.10
N VAL A 42 5.56 -9.72 7.30
CA VAL A 42 6.30 -8.71 6.51
C VAL A 42 7.84 -8.91 6.53
N GLU A 43 8.34 -9.84 7.35
CA GLU A 43 9.75 -10.24 7.42
C GLU A 43 10.04 -11.67 6.90
N SER A 44 9.04 -12.45 6.49
CA SER A 44 9.26 -13.72 5.78
C SER A 44 8.74 -13.60 4.35
N GLU A 45 9.66 -13.75 3.40
CA GLU A 45 9.55 -14.37 2.07
C GLU A 45 8.42 -13.98 1.09
N VAL A 46 7.28 -13.40 1.50
CA VAL A 46 6.03 -13.27 0.72
C VAL A 46 5.94 -11.98 -0.09
N VAL A 47 6.51 -10.85 0.37
CA VAL A 47 6.41 -9.57 -0.36
C VAL A 47 7.73 -8.82 -0.37
N SER A 48 8.55 -9.07 -1.38
CA SER A 48 9.77 -8.31 -1.65
C SER A 48 9.45 -6.97 -2.30
N TRP A 49 9.13 -5.93 -1.53
CA TRP A 49 9.05 -4.56 -2.07
C TRP A 49 10.36 -4.22 -2.79
N SER A 50 10.32 -4.01 -4.11
CA SER A 50 11.46 -3.72 -4.99
C SER A 50 12.38 -2.56 -4.54
N SER A 51 12.10 -1.89 -3.43
CA SER A 51 12.97 -0.88 -2.81
C SER A 51 12.91 -0.84 -1.26
N ASN A 52 12.72 -1.97 -0.57
CA ASN A 52 12.90 -2.14 0.90
C ASN A 52 12.46 -0.93 1.77
N ARG A 53 11.26 -0.39 1.50
CA ARG A 53 10.71 0.75 2.22
C ARG A 53 9.35 0.35 2.77
N LEU A 54 9.38 -0.38 3.89
CA LEU A 54 8.25 -0.60 4.79
C LEU A 54 7.61 0.72 5.26
N ALA A 55 8.26 1.86 5.03
CA ALA A 55 7.72 3.19 5.27
C ALA A 55 8.34 4.23 4.34
N GLY A 56 7.64 5.35 4.14
CA GLY A 56 8.12 6.50 3.38
C GLY A 56 7.17 7.68 3.43
N THR A 57 7.39 8.65 2.54
CA THR A 57 6.56 9.85 2.40
C THR A 57 6.10 9.98 0.97
N LEU A 58 4.78 10.15 0.77
CA LEU A 58 4.21 10.57 -0.50
C LEU A 58 4.15 12.10 -0.53
N THR A 59 4.60 12.69 -1.63
CA THR A 59 4.57 14.13 -1.87
C THR A 59 3.77 14.42 -3.13
N PHE A 60 2.62 15.06 -2.99
CA PHE A 60 1.83 15.60 -4.09
C PHE A 60 2.32 17.03 -4.36
N ALA A 61 2.88 17.27 -5.54
CA ALA A 61 3.15 18.61 -6.03
C ALA A 61 1.84 19.32 -6.40
N PRO A 62 1.82 20.67 -6.47
CA PRO A 62 0.67 21.40 -6.98
C PRO A 62 0.20 20.86 -8.33
N GLY A 63 -1.11 20.63 -8.46
CA GLY A 63 -1.76 20.02 -9.61
C GLY A 63 -1.83 18.49 -9.58
N GLU A 64 -1.08 17.81 -8.71
CA GLU A 64 -1.17 16.35 -8.56
C GLU A 64 -2.34 15.98 -7.65
N GLN A 65 -2.99 14.87 -8.00
CA GLN A 65 -4.12 14.33 -7.23
C GLN A 65 -3.91 12.88 -6.80
N VAL A 66 -3.03 12.14 -7.48
CA VAL A 66 -2.88 10.68 -7.31
C VAL A 66 -1.41 10.32 -7.13
N LYS A 67 -1.15 9.45 -6.16
CA LYS A 67 0.13 8.75 -5.98
C LYS A 67 -0.11 7.25 -5.81
N THR A 68 0.89 6.46 -6.14
CA THR A 68 0.82 5.00 -6.03
C THR A 68 2.00 4.50 -5.22
N VAL A 69 1.73 3.60 -4.27
CA VAL A 69 2.74 2.82 -3.55
C VAL A 69 2.70 1.41 -4.13
N TYR A 70 3.85 0.94 -4.60
CA TYR A 70 3.99 -0.37 -5.23
C TYR A 70 4.64 -1.35 -4.28
N ALA A 71 3.99 -2.49 -4.05
CA ALA A 71 4.54 -3.69 -3.42
C ALA A 71 4.82 -4.73 -4.50
N LEU A 72 5.96 -5.40 -4.48
CA LEU A 72 6.13 -6.58 -5.31
C LEU A 72 5.84 -7.81 -4.44
N VAL A 73 4.86 -8.60 -4.86
CA VAL A 73 4.60 -9.92 -4.29
C VAL A 73 5.80 -10.78 -4.65
N SER A 74 6.40 -11.44 -3.67
CA SER A 74 7.43 -12.43 -3.92
C SER A 74 6.86 -13.55 -4.80
N ASN A 75 7.75 -14.37 -5.33
CA ASN A 75 7.35 -15.47 -6.18
C ASN A 75 8.19 -16.66 -5.78
N ASP A 76 7.55 -17.79 -5.49
CA ASP A 76 8.23 -19.06 -5.32
C ASP A 76 7.54 -20.22 -6.04
N ALA A 77 7.41 -21.37 -5.40
CA ALA A 77 6.87 -22.60 -5.97
C ALA A 77 6.09 -23.42 -4.94
N GLU A 78 5.92 -22.90 -3.73
CA GLU A 78 5.26 -23.57 -2.62
C GLU A 78 3.76 -23.22 -2.66
N ASP A 79 2.90 -24.23 -2.52
CA ASP A 79 1.45 -24.01 -2.44
C ASP A 79 1.14 -23.29 -1.12
N GLU A 80 0.65 -22.06 -1.18
CA GLU A 80 0.30 -21.24 -0.02
C GLU A 80 -1.17 -20.79 -0.08
N ILE A 81 -1.72 -20.37 1.07
CA ILE A 81 -3.00 -19.66 1.05
C ILE A 81 -2.79 -18.19 0.68
N ASP A 82 -3.78 -17.56 0.03
CA ASP A 82 -3.77 -16.10 -0.19
C ASP A 82 -3.44 -15.34 1.11
N GLU A 83 -2.39 -14.53 1.05
CA GLU A 83 -1.92 -13.75 2.18
C GLU A 83 -2.17 -12.25 2.00
N ASN A 84 -2.02 -11.48 3.09
CA ASN A 84 -2.19 -10.05 3.00
C ASN A 84 -1.18 -9.23 3.81
N VAL A 85 -1.04 -8.00 3.35
CA VAL A 85 -0.31 -6.92 3.99
C VAL A 85 -1.23 -5.72 4.14
N LEU A 86 -0.94 -4.86 5.11
CA LEU A 86 -1.69 -3.63 5.32
C LEU A 86 -0.82 -2.43 4.98
N LEU A 87 -1.33 -1.48 4.22
CA LEU A 87 -0.70 -0.17 4.01
C LEU A 87 -1.46 0.89 4.80
N GLU A 88 -0.80 1.52 5.76
CA GLU A 88 -1.32 2.66 6.52
C GLU A 88 -0.73 3.97 5.98
N ILE A 89 -1.57 4.99 5.82
CA ILE A 89 -1.15 6.38 5.63
C ILE A 89 -1.50 7.22 6.86
N HIS A 90 -0.57 8.06 7.30
CA HIS A 90 -0.69 8.85 8.53
C HIS A 90 0.05 10.20 8.44
N ASP A 91 -0.18 11.06 9.43
CA ASP A 91 0.43 12.40 9.57
C ASP A 91 0.41 13.25 8.29
N PRO A 92 -0.76 13.51 7.69
CA PRO A 92 -0.84 14.35 6.51
C PRO A 92 -0.55 15.81 6.85
N ALA A 93 0.18 16.49 5.97
CA ALA A 93 0.38 17.93 6.00
C ALA A 93 -0.15 18.55 4.69
N GLY A 94 -0.95 19.61 4.80
CA GLY A 94 -1.63 20.23 3.65
C GLY A 94 -2.90 19.50 3.20
N ALA A 95 -3.30 18.42 3.86
CA ALA A 95 -4.55 17.71 3.64
C ALA A 95 -5.09 17.09 4.94
N THR A 96 -6.30 16.56 4.89
CA THR A 96 -6.97 15.88 6.01
C THR A 96 -7.57 14.56 5.56
N PHE A 97 -7.78 13.65 6.51
CA PHE A 97 -8.63 12.48 6.31
C PHE A 97 -10.10 12.84 6.56
N GLY A 98 -11.01 12.05 5.98
CA GLY A 98 -12.44 12.16 6.24
C GLY A 98 -12.80 11.82 7.69
N GLY A 99 -13.87 12.44 8.22
CA GLY A 99 -14.45 12.05 9.52
C GLY A 99 -13.55 12.29 10.75
N GLY A 100 -12.48 13.07 10.64
CA GLY A 100 -11.55 13.31 11.74
C GLY A 100 -10.60 12.14 12.05
N ALA A 101 -10.46 11.20 11.10
CA ALA A 101 -9.52 10.09 11.23
C ALA A 101 -8.06 10.60 11.36
N GLN A 102 -7.23 9.82 12.07
CA GLN A 102 -5.80 10.11 12.25
C GLN A 102 -4.91 9.33 11.30
N SER A 103 -5.40 8.20 10.78
CA SER A 103 -4.77 7.40 9.73
C SER A 103 -5.84 6.70 8.89
N LEU A 104 -5.45 6.20 7.72
CA LEU A 104 -6.27 5.31 6.90
C LEU A 104 -5.45 4.07 6.55
N THR A 105 -6.10 2.91 6.56
CA THR A 105 -5.46 1.61 6.26
C THR A 105 -6.17 0.95 5.10
N ALA A 106 -5.39 0.34 4.20
CA ALA A 106 -5.89 -0.47 3.10
C ALA A 106 -5.22 -1.85 3.08
N VAL A 107 -5.97 -2.86 2.63
CA VAL A 107 -5.48 -4.24 2.51
C VAL A 107 -4.88 -4.46 1.11
N GLY A 108 -3.71 -5.08 1.06
CA GLY A 108 -3.13 -5.66 -0.15
C GLY A 108 -3.14 -7.17 -0.06
N TRP A 109 -3.72 -7.87 -1.04
CA TRP A 109 -3.70 -9.34 -1.09
C TRP A 109 -2.60 -9.83 -2.04
N ALA A 110 -1.71 -10.66 -1.51
CA ALA A 110 -0.82 -11.53 -2.27
C ALA A 110 -1.62 -12.78 -2.61
N LEU A 111 -1.78 -13.05 -3.90
CA LEU A 111 -2.56 -14.19 -4.39
C LEU A 111 -1.59 -15.28 -4.83
N ASP A 112 -1.72 -16.45 -4.23
CA ASP A 112 -0.96 -17.66 -4.57
C ASP A 112 -1.22 -18.06 -6.03
N ASP A 113 -0.17 -18.46 -6.75
CA ASP A 113 -0.29 -19.02 -8.09
C ASP A 113 0.29 -20.44 -8.27
N ASP A 114 0.66 -21.08 -7.16
CA ASP A 114 1.29 -22.40 -7.13
C ASP A 114 0.35 -23.55 -6.72
N GLY A 115 -0.88 -23.28 -6.27
CA GLY A 115 -1.83 -24.34 -5.97
C GLY A 115 -3.25 -23.94 -5.58
N VAL A 116 -3.83 -24.64 -4.61
CA VAL A 116 -5.20 -24.41 -4.10
C VAL A 116 -5.20 -23.95 -2.63
N GLY A 117 -4.01 -23.79 -2.06
CA GLY A 117 -3.71 -23.48 -0.68
C GLY A 117 -3.60 -24.70 0.22
N VAL A 118 -2.50 -24.79 0.99
CA VAL A 118 -2.33 -25.72 2.12
C VAL A 118 -2.17 -25.04 3.48
#